data_AF-F0XA06-F1
#
_entry.id   AF-F0XA06-F1
#
_cell.length_a   1.000
_cell.length_b   1.000
_cell.length_c   1.000
_cell.angle_alpha   90.00
_cell.angle_beta   90.00
_cell.angle_gamma   90.00
#
_symmetry.space_group_name_H-M   'P 1'
#
loop_
_entity.id
_entity.type
_entity.pdbx_description
1 polymer ?
#
loop_
_entity_poly.entity_id
_entity_poly.type
_entity_poly.pdbx_seq_one_letter_code
_entity_poly.pdbx_strand_id
1 'polypeptide(L)'
;MHNAAKLACPQQAKEYNNGFHEHGSSPAPYRAESLAGLPPAYIDVGECDVFRDPVVAYATNMWRCGSTCELHVWPGAFHLFDGMDNPDVPLIHAAIKTKKA
;
A
#
# COMPACT_ATOMS: atom_id res chain seq x y z
N MET A 1 -23.25 -4.14 20.41
CA MET A 1 -22.13 -5.05 20.72
C MET A 1 -20.87 -4.41 20.16
N HIS A 2 -20.13 -3.70 21.02
CA HIS A 2 -18.88 -3.03 20.69
C HIS A 2 -17.83 -4.10 20.35
N ASN A 3 -17.30 -4.12 19.12
CA ASN A 3 -16.37 -5.16 18.69
C ASN A 3 -14.99 -4.59 18.38
N ALA A 4 -13.98 -5.35 18.80
CA ALA A 4 -12.62 -4.93 19.02
C ALA A 4 -11.88 -4.57 17.72
N ALA A 5 -11.62 -3.26 17.52
CA ALA A 5 -10.68 -2.73 16.53
C ALA A 5 -9.48 -2.05 17.21
N LYS A 6 -9.03 -2.59 18.35
CA LYS A 6 -7.80 -2.19 19.01
C LYS A 6 -6.92 -3.42 19.14
N LEU A 7 -5.66 -3.28 18.71
CA LEU A 7 -4.58 -4.29 18.66
C LEU A 7 -4.26 -4.84 17.25
N ALA A 8 -4.26 -3.99 16.22
CA ALA A 8 -3.20 -4.06 15.22
C ALA A 8 -2.15 -2.99 15.61
N CYS A 9 -0.87 -3.37 15.64
CA CYS A 9 0.27 -2.64 16.21
C CYS A 9 0.23 -1.11 15.98
N PRO A 10 -0.14 -0.29 17.00
CA PRO A 10 -0.14 1.18 16.91
C PRO A 10 1.26 1.78 16.82
N GLN A 11 2.31 0.97 16.98
CA GLN A 11 3.70 1.41 17.08
C GLN A 11 4.32 1.69 15.70
N GLN A 12 4.16 0.77 14.74
CA GLN A 12 4.84 0.86 13.44
C GLN A 12 4.36 2.02 12.55
N ALA A 13 3.07 2.37 12.61
CA ALA A 13 2.54 3.50 11.82
C ALA A 13 2.97 4.87 12.39
N LYS A 14 3.29 4.96 13.68
CA LYS A 14 3.74 6.21 14.32
C LYS A 14 5.24 6.46 14.13
N GLU A 15 6.04 5.41 13.98
CA GLU A 15 7.49 5.51 13.79
C GLU A 15 7.86 5.98 12.38
N TYR A 16 7.02 5.76 11.37
CA TYR A 16 7.31 6.17 9.99
C TYR A 16 7.29 7.70 9.77
N ASN A 17 6.47 8.45 10.53
CA ASN A 17 6.24 9.88 10.30
C ASN A 17 6.92 10.83 11.31
N ASN A 18 7.62 10.29 12.32
CA ASN A 18 8.34 11.10 13.31
C ASN A 18 9.85 10.92 13.11
N GLY A 19 10.50 12.01 12.72
CA GLY A 19 11.86 12.04 12.16
C GLY A 19 12.95 11.36 12.97
N PHE A 20 14.03 11.05 12.25
CA PHE A 20 15.41 10.83 12.70
C PHE A 20 15.60 10.57 14.21
N HIS A 21 15.15 9.42 14.69
CA HIS A 21 15.62 8.88 15.96
C HIS A 21 16.74 7.88 15.69
N GLU A 22 17.90 8.18 16.27
CA GLU A 22 19.11 7.38 16.20
C GLU A 22 18.87 5.99 16.81
N HIS A 23 19.24 4.94 16.07
CA HIS A 23 19.28 3.52 16.44
C HIS A 23 17.96 2.75 16.66
N GLY A 24 17.18 2.67 15.58
CA GLY A 24 16.31 1.52 15.29
C GLY A 24 15.79 1.61 13.86
N SER A 25 16.45 0.93 12.91
CA SER A 25 15.92 0.84 11.54
C SER A 25 14.64 0.03 11.59
N SER A 26 13.49 0.70 11.73
CA SER A 26 12.21 0.07 11.46
C SER A 26 12.24 -0.37 10.00
N PRO A 27 12.10 -1.67 9.70
CA PRO A 27 12.16 -2.11 8.32
C PRO A 27 11.06 -1.40 7.54
N ALA A 28 11.39 -0.90 6.35
CA ALA A 28 10.38 -0.41 5.41
C ALA A 28 9.24 -1.45 5.35
N PRO A 29 7.95 -1.07 5.33
CA PRO A 29 6.85 -2.02 5.53
C PRO A 29 6.89 -3.29 4.64
N TYR A 30 7.38 -3.17 3.40
CA TYR A 30 7.60 -4.31 2.48
C TYR A 30 8.65 -5.32 2.94
N ARG A 31 9.50 -4.94 3.90
CA ARG A 31 10.53 -5.75 4.56
C ARG A 31 10.13 -6.24 5.95
N ALA A 32 8.90 -6.01 6.39
CA ALA A 32 8.41 -6.57 7.65
C ALA A 32 8.40 -8.11 7.57
N GLU A 33 8.83 -8.77 8.65
CA GLU A 33 8.86 -10.24 8.72
C GLU A 33 7.46 -10.86 8.71
N SER A 34 6.45 -10.13 9.21
CA SER A 34 5.06 -10.56 9.20
C SER A 34 4.11 -9.39 8.99
N LEU A 35 3.11 -9.62 8.16
CA LEU A 35 1.99 -8.71 7.88
C LEU A 35 0.65 -9.32 8.28
N ALA A 36 0.65 -10.31 9.19
CA ALA A 36 -0.56 -11.00 9.66
C ALA A 36 -1.45 -10.09 10.51
N GLY A 37 -2.77 -10.27 10.41
CA GLY A 37 -3.76 -9.54 11.23
C GLY A 37 -3.96 -8.08 10.84
N LEU A 38 -3.43 -7.65 9.68
CA LEU A 38 -3.73 -6.35 9.12
C LEU A 38 -5.17 -6.32 8.58
N PRO A 39 -5.84 -5.15 8.59
CA PRO A 39 -7.11 -4.98 7.89
C PRO A 39 -6.96 -5.29 6.38
N PRO A 40 -8.05 -5.66 5.69
CA PRO A 40 -8.08 -5.67 4.23
C PRO A 40 -7.54 -4.36 3.65
N ALA A 41 -6.65 -4.45 2.68
CA ALA A 41 -6.01 -3.28 2.07
C ALA A 41 -6.28 -3.22 0.56
N TYR A 42 -6.57 -2.01 0.06
CA TYR A 42 -6.44 -1.69 -1.36
C TYR A 42 -5.04 -1.12 -1.60
N ILE A 43 -4.35 -1.63 -2.63
CA ILE A 43 -3.01 -1.24 -3.00
C ILE A 43 -2.97 -1.05 -4.51
N ASP A 44 -2.41 0.06 -4.99
CA ASP A 44 -2.13 0.24 -6.42
C ASP A 44 -0.80 0.94 -6.70
N VAL A 45 -0.30 0.70 -7.91
CA VAL A 45 0.97 1.26 -8.39
C VAL A 45 1.01 1.31 -9.92
N GLY A 46 1.79 2.23 -10.47
CA GLY A 46 2.06 2.27 -11.90
C GLY A 46 3.11 1.23 -12.33
N GLU A 47 2.97 0.64 -13.52
CA GLU A 47 3.96 -0.30 -14.07
C GLU A 47 5.34 0.34 -14.26
N CYS A 48 5.38 1.63 -14.57
CA CYS A 48 6.60 2.42 -14.76
C CYS A 48 6.99 3.22 -13.52
N ASP A 49 6.44 2.88 -12.34
CA ASP A 49 6.82 3.47 -11.06
C ASP A 49 8.03 2.74 -10.46
N VAL A 50 8.98 3.51 -9.91
CA VAL A 50 10.14 2.98 -9.16
C VAL A 50 9.71 2.17 -7.92
N PHE A 51 8.49 2.39 -7.43
CA PHE A 51 7.93 1.67 -6.29
C PHE A 51 7.17 0.41 -6.68
N ARG A 52 7.05 0.07 -7.97
CA ARG A 52 6.30 -1.11 -8.44
C ARG A 52 6.70 -2.38 -7.70
N ASP A 53 7.98 -2.73 -7.75
CA ASP A 53 8.45 -4.01 -7.20
C ASP A 53 8.30 -4.07 -5.67
N PRO A 54 8.67 -3.03 -4.89
CA PRO A 54 8.38 -3.00 -3.45
C PRO A 54 6.89 -3.10 -3.10
N VAL A 55 6.01 -2.45 -3.87
CA VAL A 55 4.56 -2.49 -3.64
C VAL A 55 3.98 -3.88 -3.91
N VAL A 56 4.38 -4.50 -5.02
CA VAL A 56 4.00 -5.89 -5.36
C VAL A 56 4.50 -6.85 -4.28
N ALA A 57 5.72 -6.66 -3.77
CA ALA A 57 6.28 -7.48 -2.70
C ALA A 57 5.48 -7.33 -1.38
N TYR A 58 5.06 -6.11 -1.02
CA TYR A 58 4.24 -5.87 0.17
C TYR A 58 2.89 -6.58 0.07
N ALA A 59 2.16 -6.40 -1.04
CA ALA A 59 0.89 -7.10 -1.30
C ALA A 59 1.04 -8.62 -1.27
N THR A 60 2.09 -9.14 -1.93
CA THR A 60 2.41 -10.57 -1.92
C THR A 60 2.66 -11.09 -0.51
N ASN A 61 3.40 -10.34 0.30
CA ASN A 61 3.67 -10.72 1.69
C ASN A 61 2.43 -10.64 2.57
N MET A 62 1.50 -9.70 2.33
CA MET A 62 0.21 -9.67 3.04
C MET A 62 -0.54 -10.99 2.85
N TRP A 63 -0.69 -11.45 1.60
CA TRP A 63 -1.34 -12.73 1.31
C TRP A 63 -0.61 -13.92 1.94
N ARG A 64 0.73 -13.95 1.85
CA ARG A 64 1.54 -15.03 2.46
C ARG A 64 1.39 -15.12 3.98
N CYS A 65 1.22 -13.98 4.65
CA CYS A 65 1.03 -13.91 6.10
C CYS A 65 -0.43 -14.12 6.54
N GLY A 66 -1.36 -14.38 5.62
CA GLY A 66 -2.77 -14.62 5.92
C GLY A 66 -3.63 -13.36 6.07
N SER A 67 -3.08 -12.18 5.77
CA SER A 67 -3.88 -10.96 5.56
C SER A 67 -4.39 -10.92 4.12
N THR A 68 -5.38 -10.08 3.86
CA THR A 68 -5.93 -9.91 2.50
C THR A 68 -5.64 -8.53 1.95
N CYS A 69 -5.37 -8.46 0.65
CA CYS A 69 -5.27 -7.22 -0.08
C CYS A 69 -5.77 -7.37 -1.52
N GLU A 70 -6.17 -6.25 -2.10
CA GLU A 70 -6.42 -6.07 -3.52
C GLU A 70 -5.22 -5.29 -4.10
N LEU A 71 -4.67 -5.77 -5.22
CA LEU A 71 -3.53 -5.16 -5.88
C LEU A 71 -3.87 -4.81 -7.34
N HIS A 72 -3.67 -3.55 -7.70
CA HIS A 72 -3.71 -3.09 -9.09
C HIS A 72 -2.34 -2.61 -9.55
N VAL A 73 -1.87 -3.13 -10.68
CA VAL A 73 -0.70 -2.61 -11.38
C VAL A 73 -1.18 -2.02 -12.69
N TRP A 74 -1.07 -0.71 -12.83
CA TRP A 74 -1.62 0.04 -13.96
C TRP A 74 -0.62 0.09 -15.12
N PRO A 75 -0.92 -0.51 -16.29
CA PRO A 75 0.03 -0.59 -17.40
C PRO A 75 0.44 0.78 -17.93
N GLY A 76 1.74 0.97 -18.16
CA GLY A 76 2.33 2.22 -18.65
C GLY A 76 2.22 3.44 -17.70
N ALA A 77 1.54 3.30 -16.57
CA ALA A 77 1.36 4.37 -15.61
C ALA A 77 2.65 4.63 -14.82
N PHE A 78 2.88 5.90 -14.47
CA PHE A 78 4.03 6.35 -13.69
C PHE A 78 3.59 6.82 -12.29
N HIS A 79 4.56 7.28 -11.50
CA HIS A 79 4.28 7.78 -10.15
C HIS A 79 3.24 8.92 -10.12
N LEU A 80 2.16 8.75 -9.35
CA LEU A 80 1.07 9.73 -9.20
C LEU A 80 0.30 10.07 -10.49
N PHE A 81 0.26 9.15 -11.46
CA PHE A 81 -0.46 9.35 -12.72
C PHE A 81 -1.95 9.74 -12.53
N ASP A 82 -2.58 9.28 -11.45
CA ASP A 82 -3.99 9.49 -11.12
C ASP A 82 -4.28 10.84 -10.44
N GLY A 83 -3.24 11.63 -10.15
CA GLY A 83 -3.38 13.04 -9.76
C GLY A 83 -3.55 13.99 -10.94
N MET A 84 -3.41 13.49 -12.17
CA MET A 84 -3.71 14.24 -13.38
C MET A 84 -5.19 14.13 -13.73
N ASP A 85 -5.71 15.08 -14.51
CA ASP A 85 -7.03 14.97 -15.13
C ASP A 85 -6.88 15.17 -16.64
N ASN A 86 -6.88 14.05 -17.38
CA ASN A 86 -6.83 14.04 -18.83
C ASN A 86 -7.88 13.04 -19.39
N PRO A 87 -8.96 13.52 -20.01
CA PRO A 87 -10.02 12.65 -20.55
C PRO A 87 -9.57 11.76 -21.70
N ASP A 88 -8.49 12.11 -22.39
CA ASP A 88 -7.93 11.29 -23.48
C ASP A 88 -7.12 10.10 -22.96
N VAL A 89 -6.94 9.98 -21.65
CA VAL A 89 -6.26 8.85 -20.99
C VAL A 89 -7.22 8.15 -20.02
N PRO A 90 -8.11 7.26 -20.53
CA PRO A 90 -9.15 6.61 -19.71
C PRO A 90 -8.62 5.83 -18.50
N LEU A 91 -7.36 5.40 -18.53
CA LEU A 91 -6.69 4.69 -17.45
C LEU A 91 -6.68 5.50 -16.14
N ILE A 92 -6.58 6.83 -16.21
CA ILE A 92 -6.61 7.71 -15.03
C ILE A 92 -7.95 7.58 -14.31
N HIS A 93 -9.06 7.75 -15.03
CA HIS A 93 -10.40 7.66 -14.45
C HIS A 93 -10.74 6.24 -14.01
N ALA A 94 -10.23 5.21 -14.70
CA ALA A 94 -10.35 3.82 -14.28
C ALA A 94 -9.66 3.59 -12.92
N ALA A 95 -8.44 4.09 -12.73
CA ALA A 95 -7.72 3.99 -11.46
C ALA A 95 -8.45 4.72 -10.33
N ILE A 96 -8.88 5.96 -10.56
CA ILE A 96 -9.64 6.75 -9.58
C ILE A 96 -10.94 6.05 -9.18
N LYS A 97 -11.64 5.42 -10.14
CA LYS A 97 -12.89 4.71 -9.88
C LYS A 97 -12.66 3.47 -9.01
N THR A 98 -11.57 2.74 -9.27
CA THR A 98 -11.23 1.49 -8.56
C THR A 98 -10.93 1.75 -7.08
N LYS A 99 -10.30 2.89 -6.74
CA LYS A 99 -10.04 3.31 -5.34
C LYS A 99 -11.28 3.49 -4.46
N LYS A 100 -12.46 3.60 -5.07
CA LYS A 100 -13.75 3.89 -4.39
C LYS A 100 -14.70 2.69 -4.38
N ALA A 101 -14.30 1.57 -4.98
CA ALA A 101 -15.08 0.33 -5.01
C ALA A 101 -15.01 -0.41 -3.67
#